data_AF-A0A9E3A158-F1
#
_entry.id   AF-A0A9E3A158-F1
#
_cell.length_a   1.000
_cell.length_b   1.000
_cell.length_c   1.000
_cell.angle_alpha   90.00
_cell.angle_beta   90.00
_cell.angle_gamma   90.00
#
_symmetry.space_group_name_H-M   'P 1'
#
loop_
_entity.id
_entity.type
_entity.pdbx_description
1 polymer ?
#
loop_
_entity_poly.entity_id
_entity_poly.type
_entity_poly.pdbx_seq_one_letter_code
_entity_poly.pdbx_strand_id
1 'polypeptide(L)'
;VKLTDELRPEFDFGQSGEGEDAPDFSGQEPLGTCPKDSGRVFEHGMAYVCENAVGPQKTCEFRSGRMILQQPIEREQMKKLLGSGRTDLLTGFVSKKGRRFKAFLVKTPDGKVGFEFQARAPKEKPEKKRRAA
;
A
#
# COMPACT_ATOMS: atom_id res chain seq x y z
N VAL A 1 29.90 -23.19 -8.89
CA VAL A 1 29.64 -24.62 -9.15
C VAL A 1 30.97 -25.37 -9.18
N LYS A 2 31.34 -26.04 -8.08
CA LYS A 2 32.41 -27.04 -8.07
C LYS A 2 31.76 -28.39 -7.77
N LEU A 3 32.07 -29.39 -8.58
CA LEU A 3 31.56 -30.76 -8.43
C LEU A 3 32.37 -31.49 -7.36
N THR A 4 31.69 -32.11 -6.41
CA THR A 4 32.23 -33.24 -5.62
C THR A 4 31.66 -34.56 -6.16
N ASP A 5 32.34 -35.66 -5.85
CA ASP A 5 32.31 -36.97 -6.53
C ASP A 5 31.01 -37.78 -6.37
N GLU A 6 29.95 -37.24 -5.75
CA GLU A 6 28.72 -37.98 -5.45
C GLU A 6 27.50 -37.58 -6.29
N LEU A 7 27.68 -36.80 -7.36
CA LEU A 7 26.62 -36.50 -8.36
C LEU A 7 25.29 -35.98 -7.78
N ARG A 8 25.27 -35.50 -6.53
CA ARG A 8 24.16 -34.77 -5.94
C ARG A 8 24.31 -33.29 -6.30
N PRO A 9 23.33 -32.67 -6.98
CA PRO A 9 23.27 -31.22 -7.06
C PRO A 9 22.89 -30.69 -5.67
N GLU A 10 23.89 -30.30 -4.88
CA GLU A 10 23.67 -29.45 -3.72
C GLU A 10 23.36 -28.04 -4.25
N PHE A 11 22.09 -27.66 -4.21
CA PHE A 11 21.68 -26.28 -4.40
C PHE A 11 22.08 -25.54 -3.12
N ASP A 12 23.32 -25.08 -3.09
CA ASP A 12 23.79 -24.05 -2.17
C ASP A 12 22.94 -22.81 -2.47
N PHE A 13 21.85 -22.63 -1.72
CA PHE A 13 21.31 -21.30 -1.48
C PHE A 13 22.36 -20.59 -0.65
N GLY A 14 23.44 -20.18 -1.34
CA GLY A 14 24.54 -19.42 -0.80
C GLY A 14 23.93 -18.41 0.12
N GLN A 15 24.29 -18.57 1.38
CA GLN A 15 23.87 -17.85 2.57
C GLN A 15 23.75 -16.36 2.24
N SER A 16 22.65 -15.97 1.60
CA SER A 16 22.22 -14.59 1.40
C SER A 16 21.44 -14.21 2.66
N GLY A 17 22.06 -14.51 3.80
CA GLY A 17 21.87 -13.79 5.04
C GLY A 17 22.95 -12.73 5.15
N GLU A 18 23.38 -12.15 4.01
CA GLU A 18 23.87 -10.78 4.02
C GLU A 18 22.74 -9.97 4.67
N GLY A 19 23.05 -9.40 5.83
CA GLY A 19 22.11 -8.63 6.62
C GLY A 19 21.34 -7.71 5.69
N GLU A 20 20.01 -7.72 5.82
CA GLU A 20 19.15 -6.82 5.06
C GLU A 20 19.52 -5.40 5.47
N ASP A 21 20.52 -4.83 4.80
CA ASP A 21 20.98 -3.47 5.00
C ASP A 21 19.75 -2.59 4.88
N ALA A 22 19.56 -1.70 5.86
CA ALA A 22 18.44 -0.80 5.84
C ALA A 22 18.44 -0.08 4.48
N PRO A 23 17.30 -0.04 3.76
CA PRO A 23 17.25 0.55 2.44
C PRO A 23 17.69 2.01 2.54
N ASP A 24 18.68 2.37 1.72
CA ASP A 24 19.22 3.71 1.72
C ASP A 24 18.26 4.68 1.02
N PHE A 25 17.76 5.67 1.77
CA PHE A 25 16.85 6.71 1.28
C PHE A 25 17.55 8.05 1.03
N SER A 26 18.87 8.13 1.20
CA SER A 26 19.63 9.38 1.16
C SER A 26 19.47 10.19 -0.14
N GLY A 27 19.27 9.52 -1.27
CA GLY A 27 19.05 10.13 -2.59
C GLY A 27 17.58 10.30 -3.02
N GLN A 28 16.62 9.94 -2.17
CA GLN A 28 15.20 9.95 -2.53
C GLN A 28 14.49 11.19 -1.99
N GLU A 29 13.56 11.73 -2.78
CA GLU A 29 12.71 12.82 -2.29
C GLU A 29 11.59 12.28 -1.39
N PRO A 30 11.47 12.77 -0.14
CA PRO A 30 10.41 12.35 0.76
C PRO A 30 9.05 12.82 0.23
N LEU A 31 8.04 11.95 0.35
CA LEU A 31 6.67 12.25 -0.07
C LEU A 31 5.91 13.05 0.99
N GLY A 32 6.29 12.89 2.26
CA GLY A 32 5.66 13.58 3.37
C GLY A 32 5.93 12.91 4.71
N THR A 33 5.16 13.36 5.69
CA THR A 33 5.28 12.95 7.09
C THR A 33 4.43 11.72 7.39
N CYS A 34 5.00 10.75 8.09
CA CYS A 34 4.33 9.53 8.50
C CYS A 34 3.23 9.82 9.53
N PRO A 35 2.01 9.25 9.39
CA PRO A 35 0.93 9.49 10.34
C PRO A 35 1.10 8.83 11.72
N LYS A 36 2.10 7.95 11.92
CA LYS A 36 2.34 7.26 13.20
C LYS A 36 3.44 7.93 14.04
N ASP A 37 4.60 8.14 13.44
CA ASP A 37 5.83 8.57 14.13
C ASP A 37 6.38 9.91 13.61
N SER A 38 5.71 10.52 12.63
CA SER A 38 6.16 11.76 11.97
C SER A 38 7.51 11.68 11.25
N GLY A 39 8.06 10.49 11.02
CA GLY A 39 9.20 10.28 10.13
C GLY A 39 8.88 10.54 8.67
N ARG A 40 9.88 10.49 7.79
CA ARG A 40 9.72 10.70 6.35
C ARG A 40 9.30 9.41 5.66
N VAL A 41 8.36 9.55 4.72
CA VAL A 41 7.87 8.45 3.89
C VAL A 41 8.53 8.50 2.52
N PHE A 42 9.06 7.36 2.10
CA PHE A 42 9.78 7.17 0.85
C PHE A 42 9.14 6.09 -0.02
N GLU A 43 9.53 6.05 -1.29
CA GLU A 43 9.21 4.95 -2.18
C GLU A 43 10.22 3.82 -2.00
N HIS A 44 9.70 2.61 -1.84
CA HIS A 44 10.53 1.42 -1.80
C HIS A 44 9.85 0.29 -2.55
N GLY A 45 10.36 0.02 -3.76
CA GLY A 45 9.82 -1.00 -4.66
C GLY A 45 8.35 -0.73 -5.01
N MET A 46 7.47 -1.62 -4.55
CA MET A 46 6.01 -1.58 -4.77
C MET A 46 5.23 -0.97 -3.59
N ALA A 47 5.91 -0.34 -2.64
CA ALA A 47 5.30 0.26 -1.45
C ALA A 47 5.85 1.66 -1.15
N TYR A 48 5.07 2.43 -0.41
CA TYR A 48 5.47 3.62 0.33
C TYR A 48 5.76 3.20 1.78
N VAL A 49 6.94 3.52 2.27
CA VAL A 49 7.44 3.08 3.59
C VAL A 49 7.95 4.26 4.39
N CYS A 50 7.74 4.25 5.71
CA CYS A 50 8.41 5.18 6.61
C CYS A 50 9.88 4.76 6.76
N GLU A 51 10.81 5.73 6.84
CA GLU A 51 12.23 5.47 7.15
C GLU A 51 12.41 4.69 8.47
N ASN A 52 11.54 4.95 9.45
CA ASN A 52 11.55 4.30 10.75
C ASN A 52 10.87 2.91 10.75
N ALA A 53 10.29 2.50 9.61
CA ALA A 53 9.61 1.21 9.46
C ALA A 53 10.50 0.14 8.82
N VAL A 54 11.75 0.46 8.52
CA VAL A 54 12.72 -0.42 7.87
C VAL A 54 14.00 -0.55 8.71
N GLY A 55 14.81 -1.57 8.43
CA GLY A 55 16.05 -1.83 9.14
C GLY A 55 15.89 -2.56 10.48
N PRO A 56 17.01 -2.81 11.19
CA PRO A 56 17.03 -3.65 12.38
C PRO A 56 16.32 -3.02 13.60
N GLN A 57 16.20 -1.69 13.62
CA GLN A 57 15.59 -0.92 14.72
C GLN A 57 14.26 -0.29 14.29
N LYS A 58 13.34 -1.11 13.75
CA LYS A 58 12.01 -0.62 13.33
C LYS A 58 11.22 -0.09 14.53
N THR A 59 10.80 1.17 14.45
CA THR A 59 9.94 1.82 15.45
C THR A 59 8.56 2.18 14.90
N CYS A 60 8.38 2.07 13.57
CA CYS A 60 7.12 2.30 12.89
C CYS A 60 6.65 1.06 12.11
N GLU A 61 5.33 0.90 11.93
CA GLU A 61 4.73 -0.14 11.06
C GLU A 61 4.09 0.43 9.79
N PHE A 62 4.21 1.74 9.53
CA PHE A 62 3.51 2.39 8.42
C PHE A 62 4.07 1.92 7.09
N ARG A 63 3.21 1.24 6.33
CA ARG A 63 3.47 0.82 4.96
C ARG A 63 2.18 0.91 4.16
N SER A 64 2.26 1.51 2.98
CA SER A 64 1.14 1.58 2.03
C SER A 64 1.58 1.02 0.68
N GLY A 65 0.73 0.27 -0.01
CA GLY A 65 1.05 -0.21 -1.34
C GLY A 65 1.05 0.92 -2.37
N ARG A 66 1.96 0.87 -3.35
CA ARG A 66 1.89 1.73 -4.55
C ARG A 66 0.78 1.27 -5.50
N MET A 67 0.35 0.01 -5.39
CA MET A 67 -0.83 -0.52 -6.06
C MET A 67 -1.80 -1.06 -5.02
N ILE A 68 -3.01 -0.50 -4.99
CA ILE A 68 -4.08 -0.92 -4.07
C ILE A 68 -5.26 -1.36 -4.91
N LEU A 69 -5.65 -2.63 -4.81
CA LEU A 69 -6.79 -3.19 -5.56
C LEU A 69 -6.74 -2.85 -7.06
N GLN A 70 -5.59 -3.10 -7.70
CA GLN A 70 -5.28 -2.81 -9.11
C GLN A 70 -5.23 -1.32 -9.50
N GLN A 71 -5.47 -0.41 -8.57
CA GLN A 71 -5.30 1.02 -8.79
C GLN A 71 -3.88 1.45 -8.40
N PRO A 72 -3.08 2.01 -9.33
CA PRO A 72 -1.83 2.67 -8.97
C PRO A 72 -2.11 3.94 -8.17
N ILE A 73 -1.35 4.13 -7.10
CA ILE A 73 -1.39 5.31 -6.26
C ILE A 73 -0.17 6.14 -6.63
N GLU A 74 -0.40 7.19 -7.43
CA GLU A 74 0.64 8.12 -7.86
C GLU A 74 1.28 8.84 -6.66
N ARG A 75 2.53 9.30 -6.85
CA ARG A 75 3.27 10.04 -5.82
C ARG A 75 2.46 11.22 -5.29
N GLU A 76 1.82 11.97 -6.19
CA GLU A 76 1.00 13.13 -5.85
C GLU A 76 -0.17 12.78 -4.91
N GLN A 77 -0.81 11.63 -5.14
CA GLN A 77 -1.90 11.15 -4.29
C GLN A 77 -1.37 10.77 -2.90
N MET A 78 -0.19 10.14 -2.84
CA MET A 78 0.44 9.83 -1.56
C MET A 78 0.86 11.10 -0.81
N LYS A 79 1.42 12.10 -1.50
CA LYS A 79 1.74 13.42 -0.91
C LYS A 79 0.48 14.06 -0.30
N LYS A 80 -0.65 14.03 -1.02
CA LYS A 80 -1.95 14.50 -0.50
C LYS A 80 -2.42 13.69 0.71
N LEU A 81 -2.38 12.37 0.66
CA LEU A 81 -2.79 11.50 1.76
C LEU A 81 -2.01 11.81 3.05
N LEU A 82 -0.69 12.02 2.95
CA LEU A 82 0.16 12.33 4.11
C LEU A 82 -0.07 13.76 4.61
N GLY A 83 -0.19 14.74 3.70
CA GLY A 83 -0.38 16.15 4.06
C GLY A 83 -1.80 16.48 4.54
N SER A 84 -2.81 16.29 3.69
CA SER A 84 -4.22 16.63 3.98
C SER A 84 -4.94 15.53 4.77
N GLY A 85 -4.42 14.30 4.76
CA GLY A 85 -5.10 13.14 5.32
C GLY A 85 -6.05 12.42 4.37
N ARG A 86 -6.20 12.90 3.13
CA ARG A 86 -7.14 12.36 2.15
C ARG A 86 -6.65 12.55 0.71
N THR A 87 -6.81 11.53 -0.13
CA THR A 87 -6.51 11.61 -1.58
C THR A 87 -7.65 12.25 -2.37
N ASP A 88 -7.47 12.45 -3.67
CA ASP A 88 -8.59 12.72 -4.58
C ASP A 88 -9.45 11.46 -4.77
N LEU A 89 -10.54 11.61 -5.53
CA LEU A 89 -11.41 10.49 -5.89
C LEU A 89 -10.71 9.58 -6.90
N LEU A 90 -10.26 8.41 -6.43
CA LEU A 90 -9.64 7.40 -7.26
C LEU A 90 -10.72 6.45 -7.78
N THR A 91 -10.76 6.24 -9.10
CA THR A 91 -11.88 5.55 -9.77
C THR A 91 -11.54 4.17 -10.32
N GLY A 92 -10.28 3.75 -10.26
CA GLY A 92 -9.81 2.50 -10.86
C GLY A 92 -9.71 1.32 -9.89
N PHE A 93 -10.22 1.43 -8.66
CA PHE A 93 -10.18 0.30 -7.72
C PHE A 93 -11.04 -0.86 -8.21
N VAL A 94 -10.53 -2.08 -8.10
CA VAL A 94 -11.24 -3.31 -8.47
C VAL A 94 -11.52 -4.14 -7.23
N SER A 95 -12.80 -4.34 -6.93
CA SER A 95 -13.24 -5.16 -5.78
C SER A 95 -12.91 -6.64 -5.98
N LYS A 96 -12.97 -7.42 -4.89
CA LYS A 96 -12.83 -8.89 -4.94
C LYS A 96 -13.81 -9.56 -5.91
N LYS A 97 -14.96 -8.93 -6.22
CA LYS A 97 -15.96 -9.41 -7.19
C LYS A 97 -15.70 -8.92 -8.63
N GLY A 98 -14.54 -8.33 -8.91
CA GLY A 98 -14.17 -7.79 -10.23
C GLY A 98 -14.85 -6.48 -10.61
N ARG A 99 -15.66 -5.87 -9.73
CA ARG A 99 -16.36 -4.61 -10.01
C ARG A 99 -15.47 -3.42 -9.69
N ARG A 100 -15.42 -2.46 -10.62
CA ARG A 100 -14.74 -1.17 -10.43
C ARG A 100 -15.53 -0.27 -9.48
N PHE A 101 -14.83 0.42 -8.58
CA PHE A 101 -15.44 1.39 -7.67
C PHE A 101 -14.57 2.62 -7.49
N LYS A 102 -15.23 3.70 -7.04
CA LYS A 102 -14.60 4.99 -6.78
C LYS A 102 -14.55 5.22 -5.27
N ALA A 103 -13.40 5.60 -4.75
CA ALA A 103 -13.22 5.88 -3.32
C ALA A 103 -12.08 6.89 -3.12
N PHE A 104 -12.07 7.50 -1.96
CA PHE A 104 -10.94 8.27 -1.46
C PHE A 104 -10.13 7.36 -0.52
N LEU A 105 -8.82 7.53 -0.51
CA LEU A 105 -7.99 6.96 0.55
C LEU A 105 -7.86 7.99 1.66
N VAL A 106 -8.02 7.56 2.90
CA VAL A 106 -7.96 8.41 4.10
C VAL A 106 -7.04 7.80 5.14
N LYS A 107 -6.38 8.65 5.92
CA LYS A 107 -5.65 8.18 7.12
C LYS A 107 -6.65 7.79 8.21
N THR A 108 -6.56 6.57 8.72
CA THR A 108 -7.34 6.14 9.89
C THR A 108 -6.64 6.63 11.17
N PRO A 109 -7.38 6.78 12.28
CA PRO A 109 -6.78 7.13 13.58
C PRO A 109 -5.72 6.12 14.05
N ASP A 110 -5.81 4.86 13.60
CA ASP A 110 -4.80 3.81 13.85
C ASP A 110 -3.49 4.01 13.07
N GLY A 111 -3.39 5.06 12.27
CA GLY A 111 -2.24 5.35 11.40
C GLY A 111 -2.14 4.40 10.20
N LYS A 112 -3.27 3.85 9.73
CA LYS A 112 -3.36 3.02 8.51
C LYS A 112 -4.07 3.78 7.40
N VAL A 113 -4.08 3.21 6.19
CA VAL A 113 -4.81 3.77 5.05
C VAL A 113 -6.15 3.04 4.91
N GLY A 114 -7.25 3.78 5.00
CA GLY A 114 -8.61 3.29 4.83
C GLY A 114 -9.26 3.82 3.57
N PHE A 115 -10.44 3.28 3.23
CA PHE A 115 -11.27 3.77 2.13
C PHE A 115 -12.42 4.59 2.68
N GLU A 116 -12.62 5.78 2.12
CA GLU A 116 -13.83 6.57 2.30
C GLU A 116 -14.61 6.61 0.99
N PHE A 117 -15.87 6.20 1.03
CA PHE A 117 -16.76 6.24 -0.11
C PHE A 117 -17.59 7.51 -0.05
N GLN A 118 -17.69 8.22 -1.17
CA GLN A 118 -18.70 9.27 -1.32
C GLN A 118 -20.08 8.70 -0.99
N ALA A 119 -20.79 9.36 -0.06
CA ALA A 119 -22.15 8.98 0.30
C ALA A 119 -23.00 8.98 -0.98
N ARG A 120 -23.44 7.79 -1.38
CA ARG A 120 -24.35 7.68 -2.51
C ARG A 120 -25.66 8.31 -2.08
N ALA A 121 -26.18 9.24 -2.87
CA ALA A 121 -27.58 9.62 -2.77
C ALA A 121 -28.43 8.33 -2.69
N PRO A 122 -29.37 8.21 -1.74
CA PRO A 122 -30.12 6.99 -1.56
C PRO A 122 -30.81 6.66 -2.89
N LYS A 123 -30.45 5.53 -3.50
CA LYS A 123 -31.25 4.99 -4.60
C LYS A 123 -32.59 4.61 -4.00
N GLU A 124 -33.65 5.35 -4.36
CA GLU A 124 -35.03 4.90 -4.20
C GLU A 124 -35.10 3.44 -4.65
N LYS A 125 -35.52 2.58 -3.73
CA LYS A 125 -35.76 1.17 -4.02
C LYS A 125 -36.86 1.14 -5.09
N PRO A 126 -36.68 0.50 -6.27
CA PRO A 126 -37.80 0.32 -7.17
C PRO A 126 -38.81 -0.57 -6.45
N GLU A 127 -39.97 0.01 -6.17
CA GLU A 127 -41.11 -0.65 -5.54
C GLU A 127 -41.45 -1.91 -6.36
N LYS A 128 -41.30 -3.07 -5.73
CA LYS A 128 -41.75 -4.34 -6.31
C LYS A 128 -43.27 -4.25 -6.48
N LYS A 129 -43.75 -3.88 -7.67
CA LYS A 129 -45.12 -4.16 -8.09
C LYS A 129 -45.29 -5.69 -8.11
N ARG A 130 -45.79 -6.23 -7.00
CA ARG A 130 -46.34 -7.58 -6.95
C ARG A 130 -47.51 -7.59 -7.94
N ARG A 131 -47.37 -8.33 -9.05
CA ARG A 131 -48.50 -8.68 -9.91
C ARG A 131 -49.48 -9.48 -9.05
N ALA A 132 -50.70 -8.97 -8.92
CA ALA A 132 -51.83 -9.70 -8.38
C ALA A 132 -52.18 -10.84 -9.36
N ALA A 133 -52.47 -12.01 -8.79
CA ALA A 133 -53.08 -13.16 -9.46
C ALA A 133 -54.56 -13.19 -9.07
#